data_AF-A0A437SUW3-F1
#
_entry.id   AF-A0A437SUW3-F1
#
_cell.length_a   1.000
_cell.length_b   1.000
_cell.length_c   1.000
_cell.angle_alpha   90.00
_cell.angle_beta   90.00
_cell.angle_gamma   90.00
#
_symmetry.space_group_name_H-M   'P 1'
#
loop_
_entity.id
_entity.type
_entity.pdbx_description
1 polymer ?
#
loop_
_entity_poly.entity_id
_entity_poly.type
_entity_poly.pdbx_seq_one_letter_code
_entity_poly.pdbx_strand_id
1 'polypeptide(L)'
;MKINFDFLKDDSLLKEQYDSAARLAKLYEIDDYRDVVINARLLIETVVKAIFKWENLNRYYPLHNGDHRNLRSDSNFLRENLNYPLSIFNLIDEVRRMGNEAVHDIHYHFTKEQAWHVLCAVNDILVFLINSYEDKHLHYLRPDMMMEALENKTGRFRPVKNKAQTANEENVMQAKQLLANKKKKRGLVSRIKKIFKY
;
A
#
# COMPACT_ATOMS: atom_id res chain seq x y z
N MET A 1 -9.80 -15.21 18.74
CA MET A 1 -10.28 -13.93 18.20
C MET A 1 -10.38 -14.06 16.69
N LYS A 2 -11.48 -13.64 16.07
CA LYS A 2 -11.68 -13.73 14.61
C LYS A 2 -11.51 -12.33 14.03
N ILE A 3 -10.64 -12.16 13.03
CA ILE A 3 -10.51 -10.87 12.34
C ILE A 3 -11.71 -10.66 11.42
N ASN A 4 -12.23 -9.45 11.38
CA ASN A 4 -13.35 -9.07 10.53
C ASN A 4 -13.11 -7.68 9.94
N PHE A 5 -13.31 -7.55 8.62
CA PHE A 5 -13.16 -6.31 7.86
C PHE A 5 -14.51 -5.70 7.46
N ASP A 6 -15.61 -6.08 8.12
CA ASP A 6 -16.96 -5.59 7.81
C ASP A 6 -17.10 -4.06 7.91
N PHE A 7 -16.25 -3.40 8.68
CA PHE A 7 -16.20 -1.94 8.74
C PHE A 7 -15.89 -1.26 7.39
N LEU A 8 -15.41 -2.02 6.39
CA LEU A 8 -15.17 -1.53 5.03
C LEU A 8 -16.43 -1.54 4.15
N LYS A 9 -17.45 -2.35 4.43
CA LYS A 9 -18.59 -2.60 3.51
C LYS A 9 -19.25 -1.32 3.04
N ASP A 10 -19.46 -0.40 3.98
CA ASP A 10 -20.17 0.85 3.77
C ASP A 10 -19.23 2.07 3.90
N ASP A 11 -17.91 1.85 3.88
CA ASP A 11 -16.91 2.92 4.02
C ASP A 11 -16.79 3.74 2.73
N SER A 12 -16.72 5.07 2.84
CA SER A 12 -16.76 5.91 1.65
C SER A 12 -15.44 5.90 0.87
N LEU A 13 -14.32 5.65 1.57
CA LEU A 13 -12.97 5.62 1.00
C LEU A 13 -12.53 4.22 0.60
N LEU A 14 -12.82 3.22 1.43
CA LEU A 14 -12.20 1.89 1.36
C LEU A 14 -13.17 0.73 1.05
N LYS A 15 -14.42 1.01 0.65
CA LYS A 15 -15.36 -0.05 0.24
C LYS A 15 -14.87 -0.92 -0.91
N GLU A 16 -14.11 -0.35 -1.85
CA GLU A 16 -13.58 -1.12 -3.00
C GLU A 16 -12.57 -2.19 -2.57
N GLN A 17 -12.07 -2.11 -1.33
CA GLN A 17 -11.06 -2.98 -0.76
C GLN A 17 -11.68 -4.09 0.10
N TYR A 18 -13.00 -4.03 0.36
CA TYR A 18 -13.72 -5.00 1.20
C TYR A 18 -13.49 -6.44 0.73
N ASP A 19 -13.72 -6.73 -0.55
CA ASP A 19 -13.60 -8.10 -1.08
C ASP A 19 -12.18 -8.66 -0.91
N SER A 20 -11.17 -7.81 -1.10
CA SER A 20 -9.77 -8.19 -0.95
C SER A 20 -9.42 -8.44 0.52
N ALA A 21 -9.89 -7.60 1.44
CA ALA A 21 -9.67 -7.76 2.87
C ALA A 21 -10.42 -8.99 3.43
N ALA A 22 -11.69 -9.17 3.05
CA ALA A 22 -12.49 -10.33 3.42
C ALA A 22 -11.89 -11.65 2.92
N ARG A 23 -11.26 -11.64 1.74
CA ARG A 23 -10.50 -12.80 1.24
C ARG A 23 -9.34 -13.17 2.16
N LEU A 24 -8.64 -12.22 2.76
CA LEU A 24 -7.54 -12.52 3.70
C LEU A 24 -8.04 -13.32 4.90
N ALA A 25 -9.19 -12.93 5.47
CA ALA A 25 -9.80 -13.64 6.59
C ALA A 25 -10.17 -15.09 6.19
N LYS A 26 -10.72 -15.27 4.99
CA LYS A 26 -11.07 -16.61 4.45
C LYS A 26 -9.83 -17.49 4.24
N LEU A 27 -8.76 -16.94 3.66
CA LEU A 27 -7.49 -17.66 3.46
C LEU A 27 -6.89 -18.11 4.80
N TYR A 28 -6.98 -17.26 5.82
CA TYR A 28 -6.52 -17.58 7.16
C TYR A 28 -7.33 -18.70 7.82
N GLU A 29 -8.66 -18.74 7.60
CA GLU A 29 -9.54 -19.78 8.13
C GLU A 29 -9.27 -21.17 7.56
N ILE A 30 -8.74 -21.24 6.33
CA ILE A 30 -8.38 -22.50 5.66
C ILE A 30 -6.88 -22.83 5.80
N ASP A 31 -6.19 -22.15 6.71
CA ASP A 31 -4.76 -22.33 7.00
C ASP A 31 -3.81 -22.04 5.82
N ASP A 32 -4.25 -21.27 4.83
CA ASP A 32 -3.41 -20.83 3.69
C ASP A 32 -2.64 -19.54 4.04
N TYR A 33 -1.75 -19.66 5.02
CA TYR A 33 -1.01 -18.54 5.61
C TYR A 33 -0.09 -17.84 4.62
N ARG A 34 0.45 -18.58 3.65
CA ARG A 34 1.27 -18.00 2.60
C ARG A 34 0.44 -17.05 1.74
N ASP A 35 -0.71 -17.49 1.27
CA ASP A 35 -1.58 -16.65 0.44
C ASP A 35 -2.17 -15.49 1.24
N VAL A 36 -2.42 -15.62 2.54
CA VAL A 36 -2.76 -14.48 3.41
C VAL A 36 -1.70 -13.38 3.26
N VAL A 37 -0.42 -13.72 3.40
CA VAL A 37 0.69 -12.77 3.38
C VAL A 37 0.91 -12.16 1.98
N ILE A 38 0.78 -12.97 0.93
CA ILE A 38 0.87 -12.48 -0.47
C ILE A 38 -0.27 -11.50 -0.77
N ASN A 39 -1.51 -11.88 -0.47
CA ASN A 39 -2.69 -11.07 -0.77
C ASN A 39 -2.73 -9.81 0.12
N ALA A 40 -2.24 -9.86 1.35
CA ALA A 40 -2.09 -8.69 2.21
C ALA A 40 -1.19 -7.62 1.56
N ARG A 41 -0.05 -8.02 1.00
CA ARG A 41 0.84 -7.09 0.26
C ARG A 41 0.15 -6.47 -0.95
N LEU A 42 -0.59 -7.26 -1.73
CA LEU A 42 -1.33 -6.74 -2.90
C LEU A 42 -2.43 -5.75 -2.49
N LEU A 43 -3.13 -6.02 -1.39
CA LEU A 43 -4.10 -5.11 -0.80
C LEU A 43 -3.43 -3.81 -0.39
N ILE A 44 -2.33 -3.85 0.39
CA ILE A 44 -1.63 -2.65 0.83
C ILE A 44 -1.04 -1.85 -0.36
N GLU A 45 -0.57 -2.51 -1.41
CA GLU A 45 -0.16 -1.83 -2.65
C GLU A 45 -1.32 -1.05 -3.30
N THR A 46 -2.53 -1.61 -3.26
CA THR A 46 -3.74 -0.95 -3.77
C THR A 46 -4.15 0.22 -2.88
N VAL A 47 -4.11 0.04 -1.56
CA VAL A 47 -4.41 1.08 -0.57
C VAL A 47 -3.43 2.26 -0.70
N VAL A 48 -2.13 1.98 -0.82
CA VAL A 48 -1.11 3.02 -1.02
C VAL A 48 -1.39 3.81 -2.30
N LYS A 49 -1.75 3.15 -3.41
CA LYS A 49 -2.16 3.86 -4.64
C LYS A 49 -3.44 4.69 -4.47
N ALA A 50 -4.33 4.31 -3.56
CA ALA A 50 -5.51 5.10 -3.21
C ALA A 50 -5.12 6.34 -2.39
N ILE A 51 -4.19 6.23 -1.44
CA ILE A 51 -3.65 7.38 -0.69
C ILE A 51 -3.08 8.44 -1.66
N PHE A 52 -2.33 8.03 -2.69
CA PHE A 52 -1.86 8.97 -3.71
C PHE A 52 -3.00 9.76 -4.39
N LYS A 53 -4.19 9.17 -4.53
CA LYS A 53 -5.37 9.87 -5.07
C LYS A 53 -5.93 10.86 -4.04
N TRP A 54 -6.17 10.40 -2.82
CA TRP A 54 -6.82 11.19 -1.77
C TRP A 54 -5.98 12.41 -1.38
N GLU A 55 -4.66 12.25 -1.35
CA GLU A 55 -3.70 13.30 -1.01
C GLU A 55 -3.24 14.12 -2.23
N ASN A 56 -3.81 13.85 -3.41
CA ASN A 56 -3.44 14.49 -4.68
C ASN A 56 -1.92 14.49 -4.95
N LEU A 57 -1.27 13.36 -4.65
CA LEU A 57 0.17 13.21 -4.80
C LEU A 57 0.57 12.83 -6.22
N ASN A 58 1.75 13.30 -6.64
CA ASN A 58 2.29 12.95 -7.95
C ASN A 58 2.67 11.47 -8.01
N ARG A 59 1.83 10.63 -8.63
CA ARG A 59 2.16 9.22 -8.92
C ARG A 59 3.39 9.07 -9.81
N TYR A 60 3.83 10.14 -10.48
CA TYR A 60 5.00 10.20 -11.33
C TYR A 60 6.26 10.80 -10.69
N TYR A 61 6.38 10.75 -9.37
CA TYR A 61 7.56 11.22 -8.65
C TYR A 61 8.89 10.59 -9.17
N PRO A 62 10.00 11.36 -9.08
CA PRO A 62 11.30 10.91 -9.56
C PRO A 62 11.80 9.71 -8.74
N LEU A 63 12.42 8.76 -9.44
CA LEU A 63 13.08 7.60 -8.83
C LEU A 63 14.59 7.72 -9.01
N HIS A 64 15.35 7.15 -8.09
CA HIS A 64 16.80 7.02 -8.25
C HIS A 64 17.11 6.02 -9.38
N ASN A 65 18.28 6.17 -9.99
CA ASN A 65 18.69 5.31 -11.11
C ASN A 65 18.74 3.84 -10.65
N GLY A 66 18.01 2.97 -11.36
CA GLY A 66 17.93 1.54 -11.05
C GLY A 66 16.68 1.13 -10.26
N ASP A 67 15.97 2.10 -9.67
CA ASP A 67 14.75 1.80 -8.93
C ASP A 67 13.54 1.55 -9.83
N HIS A 68 12.62 0.73 -9.33
CA HIS A 68 11.33 0.45 -9.95
C HIS A 68 10.22 0.95 -9.04
N ARG A 69 9.11 1.41 -9.65
CA ARG A 69 7.91 1.74 -8.88
C ARG A 69 7.28 0.47 -8.33
N ASN A 70 7.17 0.43 -7.02
CA ASN A 70 6.59 -0.65 -6.24
C ASN A 70 6.20 -0.12 -4.85
N LEU A 71 5.61 -0.98 -4.03
CA LEU A 71 5.21 -0.62 -2.68
C LEU A 71 6.34 -0.02 -1.82
N ARG A 72 7.62 -0.40 -2.02
CA ARG A 72 8.74 0.19 -1.29
C ARG A 72 8.95 1.66 -1.67
N SER A 73 9.06 1.93 -2.97
CA SER A 73 9.26 3.29 -3.45
C SER A 73 8.05 4.15 -3.13
N ASP A 74 6.83 3.61 -3.23
CA ASP A 74 5.60 4.34 -2.97
C ASP A 74 5.50 4.69 -1.49
N SER A 75 5.78 3.73 -0.58
CA SER A 75 5.83 3.96 0.87
C SER A 75 6.87 5.00 1.27
N ASN A 76 8.08 4.94 0.70
CA ASN A 76 9.11 5.95 0.95
C ASN A 76 8.65 7.35 0.54
N PHE A 77 8.04 7.48 -0.65
CA PHE A 77 7.51 8.75 -1.11
C PHE A 77 6.39 9.28 -0.20
N LEU A 78 5.49 8.41 0.26
CA LEU A 78 4.47 8.79 1.24
C LEU A 78 5.09 9.29 2.54
N ARG A 79 6.15 8.64 3.05
CA ARG A 79 6.86 9.04 4.27
C ARG A 79 7.49 10.44 4.17
N GLU A 80 7.95 10.82 2.99
CA GLU A 80 8.53 12.15 2.75
C GLU A 80 7.47 13.25 2.61
N ASN A 81 6.25 12.90 2.23
CA ASN A 81 5.21 13.87 1.84
C ASN A 81 4.01 13.94 2.79
N LEU A 82 3.80 12.91 3.62
CA LEU A 82 2.68 12.81 4.56
C LEU A 82 3.19 12.80 6.00
N ASN A 83 2.46 13.50 6.87
CA ASN A 83 2.74 13.51 8.30
C ASN A 83 1.99 12.38 9.01
N TYR A 84 2.19 11.14 8.56
CA TYR A 84 1.66 9.97 9.27
C TYR A 84 2.59 9.55 10.40
N PRO A 85 2.04 8.93 11.46
CA PRO A 85 2.81 8.28 12.50
C PRO A 85 3.80 7.26 11.91
N LEU A 86 5.02 7.20 12.48
CA LEU A 86 6.04 6.26 12.03
C LEU A 86 5.57 4.81 12.16
N SER A 87 4.75 4.50 13.17
CA SER A 87 4.16 3.18 13.35
C SER A 87 3.34 2.71 12.15
N ILE A 88 2.56 3.60 11.52
CA ILE A 88 1.81 3.26 10.30
C ILE A 88 2.74 2.90 9.15
N PHE A 89 3.83 3.66 8.96
CA PHE A 89 4.83 3.31 7.95
C PHE A 89 5.54 2.00 8.27
N ASN A 90 5.78 1.70 9.55
CA ASN A 90 6.36 0.43 9.98
C ASN A 90 5.42 -0.74 9.66
N LEU A 91 4.11 -0.60 9.87
CA LEU A 91 3.13 -1.61 9.48
C LEU A 91 3.15 -1.86 7.96
N ILE A 92 3.18 -0.79 7.15
CA ILE A 92 3.26 -0.91 5.68
C ILE A 92 4.54 -1.65 5.27
N ASP A 93 5.68 -1.29 5.86
CA ASP A 93 6.97 -1.93 5.57
C ASP A 93 7.02 -3.38 6.02
N GLU A 94 6.38 -3.72 7.13
CA GLU A 94 6.26 -5.07 7.63
C GLU A 94 5.48 -5.96 6.64
N VAL A 95 4.26 -5.54 6.26
CA VAL A 95 3.44 -6.26 5.27
C VAL A 95 4.18 -6.39 3.94
N ARG A 96 4.86 -5.33 3.50
CA ARG A 96 5.67 -5.33 2.28
C ARG A 96 6.81 -6.36 2.35
N ARG A 97 7.56 -6.39 3.45
CA ARG A 97 8.71 -7.29 3.64
C ARG A 97 8.26 -8.74 3.65
N MET A 98 7.27 -9.07 4.48
CA MET A 98 6.74 -10.43 4.59
C MET A 98 6.09 -10.89 3.28
N GLY A 99 5.35 -10.02 2.60
CA GLY A 99 4.80 -10.33 1.28
C GLY A 99 5.85 -10.57 0.21
N ASN A 100 6.97 -9.83 0.23
CA ASN A 100 8.10 -10.11 -0.67
C ASN A 100 8.73 -11.48 -0.37
N GLU A 101 8.94 -11.81 0.90
CA GLU A 101 9.44 -13.12 1.34
C GLU A 101 8.49 -14.23 0.84
N ALA A 102 7.17 -14.07 1.01
CA ALA A 102 6.17 -15.06 0.58
C ALA A 102 6.14 -15.31 -0.93
N VAL A 103 6.35 -14.26 -1.73
CA VAL A 103 6.38 -14.35 -3.20
C VAL A 103 7.67 -14.97 -3.72
N HIS A 104 8.82 -14.66 -3.11
CA HIS A 104 10.12 -15.00 -3.69
C HIS A 104 10.78 -16.25 -3.09
N ASP A 105 10.53 -16.54 -1.81
CA ASP A 105 11.11 -17.72 -1.16
C ASP A 105 10.08 -18.85 -1.07
N ILE A 106 9.94 -19.63 -2.15
CA ILE A 106 8.98 -20.74 -2.25
C ILE A 106 9.12 -21.79 -1.14
N HIS A 107 10.29 -21.89 -0.49
CA HIS A 107 10.56 -22.88 0.54
C HIS A 107 10.25 -22.37 1.94
N TYR A 108 10.10 -21.05 2.11
CA TYR A 108 9.68 -20.48 3.38
C TYR A 108 8.23 -20.86 3.72
N HIS A 109 8.03 -21.38 4.92
CA HIS A 109 6.71 -21.71 5.45
C HIS A 109 6.27 -20.64 6.45
N PHE A 110 5.14 -19.99 6.17
CA PHE A 110 4.56 -18.99 7.06
C PHE A 110 3.71 -19.66 8.13
N THR A 111 3.95 -19.31 9.40
CA THR A 111 3.16 -19.82 10.51
C THR A 111 1.83 -19.10 10.65
N LYS A 112 0.92 -19.71 11.42
CA LYS A 112 -0.37 -19.11 11.80
C LYS A 112 -0.20 -17.77 12.49
N GLU A 113 0.78 -17.67 13.39
CA GLU A 113 1.07 -16.45 14.17
C GLU A 113 1.59 -15.34 13.26
N GLN A 114 2.46 -15.68 12.30
CA GLN A 114 2.99 -14.73 11.32
C GLN A 114 1.88 -14.17 10.42
N ALA A 115 1.00 -15.04 9.91
CA ALA A 115 -0.16 -14.59 9.13
C ALA A 115 -1.14 -13.75 9.96
N TRP A 116 -1.36 -14.12 11.23
CA TRP A 116 -2.19 -13.33 12.15
C TRP A 116 -1.59 -11.93 12.39
N HIS A 117 -0.27 -11.84 12.57
CA HIS A 117 0.40 -10.57 12.76
C HIS A 117 0.25 -9.64 11.54
N VAL A 118 0.38 -10.20 10.33
CA VAL A 118 0.16 -9.48 9.06
C VAL A 118 -1.29 -9.02 8.93
N LEU A 119 -2.25 -9.86 9.30
CA LEU A 119 -3.67 -9.50 9.33
C LEU A 119 -3.96 -8.33 10.27
N CYS A 120 -3.37 -8.35 11.47
CA CYS A 120 -3.47 -7.25 12.42
C CYS A 120 -2.84 -5.97 11.86
N ALA A 121 -1.68 -6.05 11.20
CA ALA A 121 -1.05 -4.90 10.55
C ALA A 121 -1.93 -4.31 9.45
N VAL A 122 -2.53 -5.16 8.59
CA VAL A 122 -3.48 -4.72 7.56
C VAL A 122 -4.69 -4.03 8.19
N ASN A 123 -5.29 -4.60 9.23
CA ASN A 123 -6.40 -3.98 9.95
C ASN A 123 -6.03 -2.59 10.45
N ASP A 124 -4.90 -2.48 11.15
CA ASP A 124 -4.52 -1.24 11.83
C ASP A 124 -4.16 -0.14 10.84
N ILE A 125 -3.60 -0.48 9.67
CA ILE A 125 -3.45 0.46 8.55
C ILE A 125 -4.81 0.96 8.06
N LEU A 126 -5.77 0.06 7.81
CA LEU A 126 -7.10 0.44 7.28
C LEU A 126 -7.89 1.27 8.31
N VAL A 127 -7.89 0.84 9.56
CA VAL A 127 -8.50 1.55 10.70
C VAL A 127 -7.89 2.94 10.86
N PHE A 128 -6.56 3.07 10.76
CA PHE A 128 -5.91 4.38 10.80
C PHE A 128 -6.42 5.30 9.71
N LEU A 129 -6.48 4.83 8.47
CA LEU A 129 -6.92 5.65 7.33
C LEU A 129 -8.36 6.11 7.54
N ILE A 130 -9.26 5.21 7.92
CA ILE A 130 -10.67 5.55 8.15
C ILE A 130 -10.82 6.54 9.31
N ASN A 131 -10.16 6.29 10.44
CA ASN A 131 -10.19 7.18 11.59
C ASN A 131 -9.60 8.55 11.25
N SER A 132 -8.59 8.61 10.38
CA SER A 132 -7.90 9.84 10.01
C SER A 132 -8.65 10.69 8.99
N TYR A 133 -9.27 10.07 7.99
CA TYR A 133 -9.92 10.77 6.88
C TYR A 133 -11.42 10.96 7.07
N GLU A 134 -12.09 10.05 7.77
CA GLU A 134 -13.55 10.09 7.99
C GLU A 134 -13.93 10.40 9.44
N ASP A 135 -12.95 10.70 10.30
CA ASP A 135 -13.13 11.01 11.73
C ASP A 135 -13.94 9.94 12.49
N LYS A 136 -13.76 8.66 12.12
CA LYS A 136 -14.34 7.53 12.85
C LYS A 136 -13.46 7.13 14.04
N HIS A 137 -13.99 6.22 14.87
CA HIS A 137 -13.33 5.71 16.07
C HIS A 137 -13.30 4.18 16.10
N LEU A 138 -12.79 3.58 15.02
CA LEU A 138 -12.57 2.15 14.91
C LEU A 138 -11.39 1.69 15.78
N HIS A 139 -11.46 0.45 16.27
CA HIS A 139 -10.46 -0.12 17.18
C HIS A 139 -9.27 -0.72 16.43
N TYR A 140 -8.05 -0.44 16.91
CA TYR A 140 -6.82 -1.13 16.53
C TYR A 140 -6.74 -2.50 17.21
N LEU A 141 -6.11 -3.47 16.56
CA LEU A 141 -5.94 -4.83 17.09
C LEU A 141 -4.60 -5.00 17.79
N ARG A 142 -3.53 -4.34 17.31
CA ARG A 142 -2.23 -4.47 17.96
C ARG A 142 -2.16 -3.58 19.22
N PRO A 143 -1.62 -4.10 20.34
CA PRO A 143 -1.52 -3.33 21.57
C PRO A 143 -0.69 -2.05 21.44
N ASP A 144 0.41 -2.09 20.69
CA ASP A 144 1.26 -0.92 20.44
C ASP A 144 0.51 0.18 19.70
N MET A 145 -0.25 -0.18 18.65
CA MET A 145 -1.10 0.76 17.90
C MET A 145 -2.21 1.35 18.78
N MET A 146 -2.84 0.52 19.61
CA MET A 146 -3.89 0.97 20.53
C MET A 146 -3.34 1.97 21.55
N MET A 147 -2.17 1.69 22.13
CA MET A 147 -1.52 2.58 23.10
C MET A 147 -1.13 3.91 22.46
N GLU A 148 -0.50 3.88 21.29
CA GLU A 148 -0.12 5.11 20.57
C GLU A 148 -1.35 5.97 20.21
N ALA A 149 -2.45 5.34 19.79
CA ALA A 149 -3.69 6.05 19.51
C ALA A 149 -4.31 6.69 20.77
N LEU A 150 -4.21 6.03 21.93
CA LEU A 150 -4.69 6.55 23.21
C LEU A 150 -3.84 7.71 23.74
N GLU A 151 -2.52 7.65 23.54
CA GLU A 151 -1.59 8.70 23.95
C GLU A 151 -1.71 9.95 23.05
N ASN A 152 -2.07 9.77 21.79
CA ASN A 152 -2.19 10.85 20.80
C ASN A 152 -3.61 11.45 20.67
N LYS A 153 -4.48 11.30 21.69
CA LYS A 153 -5.86 11.83 21.74
C LYS A 153 -5.98 13.34 21.41
N THR A 154 -4.91 14.11 21.50
CA THR A 154 -4.87 15.58 21.32
C THR A 154 -4.39 16.07 19.94
N GLY A 155 -4.28 15.20 18.92
CA GLY A 155 -4.33 15.67 17.52
C GLY A 155 -3.08 15.49 16.64
N ARG A 156 -2.27 14.44 16.83
CA ARG A 156 -1.16 14.11 15.90
C ARG A 156 -1.37 12.86 15.04
N PHE A 157 -2.42 12.08 15.30
CA PHE A 157 -2.83 10.93 14.47
C PHE A 157 -3.86 11.35 13.41
N ARG A 158 -3.71 12.55 12.85
CA ARG A 158 -4.48 13.06 11.72
C ARG A 158 -3.48 13.61 10.71
N PRO A 159 -3.62 13.35 9.41
CA PRO A 159 -2.80 14.03 8.41
C PRO A 159 -2.95 15.53 8.61
N VAL A 160 -1.87 16.17 9.07
CA VAL A 160 -1.75 17.62 8.94
C VAL A 160 -1.78 17.85 7.44
N LYS A 161 -2.81 18.54 6.94
CA LYS A 161 -2.89 19.00 5.55
C LYS A 161 -1.71 19.93 5.29
N ASN A 162 -0.53 19.37 5.09
CA ASN A 162 0.56 20.09 4.46
C ASN A 162 0.07 20.40 3.05
N LYS A 163 0.28 21.64 2.59
CA LYS A 163 0.02 22.02 1.21
C LYS A 163 0.69 20.97 0.34
N ALA A 164 -0.10 20.07 -0.25
CA ALA A 164 0.38 19.12 -1.23
C ALA A 164 1.24 19.94 -2.18
N GLN A 165 2.50 19.55 -2.36
CA GLN A 165 3.25 20.03 -3.52
C GLN A 165 2.44 19.54 -4.71
N THR A 166 1.56 20.40 -5.21
CA THR A 166 0.78 20.17 -6.41
C THR A 166 1.75 19.61 -7.41
N ALA A 167 1.46 18.42 -7.92
CA ALA A 167 2.26 17.83 -8.97
C ALA A 167 2.45 18.91 -10.04
N ASN A 168 3.65 19.49 -10.16
CA ASN A 168 3.91 20.50 -11.17
C ASN A 168 3.49 19.85 -12.48
N GLU A 169 2.49 20.42 -13.16
CA GLU A 169 1.87 19.82 -14.34
C GLU A 169 2.93 19.52 -15.41
N GLU A 170 4.02 20.30 -15.41
CA GLU A 170 5.25 20.08 -16.18
C GLU A 170 5.91 18.73 -15.91
N ASN A 171 6.05 18.30 -14.65
CA ASN A 171 6.67 17.02 -14.28
C ASN A 171 5.80 15.83 -14.72
N VAL A 172 4.47 15.98 -14.67
CA VAL A 172 3.51 14.96 -15.14
C VAL A 172 3.53 14.86 -16.67
N MET A 173 3.63 16.00 -17.36
CA MET A 173 3.77 16.06 -18.82
C MET A 173 5.10 15.45 -19.29
N GLN A 174 6.22 15.78 -18.64
CA GLN A 174 7.53 15.19 -18.94
C GLN A 174 7.54 13.67 -18.68
N ALA A 175 6.97 13.20 -17.58
CA ALA A 175 6.87 11.77 -17.30
C ALA A 175 6.00 11.02 -18.33
N LYS A 176 4.87 11.60 -18.75
CA LYS A 176 4.03 11.07 -19.83
C LYS A 176 4.76 11.02 -21.17
N GLN A 177 5.51 12.05 -21.52
CA GLN A 177 6.32 12.10 -22.74
C GLN A 177 7.45 11.07 -22.73
N LEU A 178 8.15 10.88 -21.61
CA LEU A 178 9.20 9.87 -21.47
C LEU A 178 8.66 8.44 -21.62
N LEU A 179 7.48 8.15 -21.08
CA LEU A 179 6.79 6.86 -21.24
C LEU A 179 6.32 6.62 -22.69
N ALA A 180 5.79 7.66 -23.35
CA ALA A 180 5.41 7.60 -24.76
C ALA A 180 6.63 7.32 -25.67
N ASN A 181 7.77 7.96 -25.39
CA ASN A 181 9.00 7.77 -26.14
C ASN A 181 9.61 6.37 -25.91
N LYS A 182 9.53 5.82 -24.69
CA LYS A 182 9.93 4.42 -24.42
C LYS A 182 9.07 3.42 -25.18
N LYS A 183 7.75 3.62 -25.26
CA LYS A 183 6.85 2.77 -26.06
C LYS A 183 7.15 2.84 -27.56
N LYS A 184 7.40 4.04 -28.10
CA LYS A 184 7.81 4.22 -29.52
C LYS A 184 9.13 3.54 -29.84
N LYS A 185 10.15 3.66 -28.98
CA LYS A 185 11.44 2.98 -29.14
C LYS A 185 11.30 1.44 -29.12
N ARG A 186 10.49 0.89 -28.21
CA ARG A 186 10.20 -0.57 -28.20
C ARG A 186 9.48 -1.04 -29.47
N GLY A 187 8.56 -0.24 -30.01
CA GLY A 187 7.87 -0.53 -31.28
C GLY A 187 8.83 -0.57 -32.48
N LEU A 188 9.73 0.41 -32.58
CA LEU A 188 10.76 0.47 -33.63
C LEU A 188 11.74 -0.70 -33.58
N VAL A 189 12.23 -1.06 -32.39
CA VAL A 189 13.13 -2.22 -32.20
C VAL A 189 12.44 -3.53 -32.56
N SER A 190 11.14 -3.68 -32.26
CA SER A 190 10.37 -4.87 -32.67
C SER A 190 10.17 -4.97 -34.19
N ARG A 191 10.02 -3.82 -34.87
CA ARG A 191 9.86 -3.76 -36.33
C ARG A 191 11.18 -4.05 -37.04
N ILE A 192 12.29 -3.50 -36.55
CA ILE A 192 13.62 -3.79 -37.10
C ILE A 192 13.98 -5.27 -36.92
N LYS A 193 13.70 -5.88 -35.76
CA LYS A 193 13.90 -7.32 -35.56
C LYS A 193 13.04 -8.21 -36.45
N LYS A 194 11.90 -7.73 -36.95
CA LYS A 194 11.08 -8.44 -37.96
C LYS A 194 11.65 -8.33 -39.37
N ILE A 195 12.39 -7.26 -39.68
CA ILE A 195 13.00 -7.04 -40.99
C ILE A 195 14.30 -7.84 -41.14
N PHE A 196 15.06 -8.03 -40.06
CA PHE A 196 16.31 -8.82 -40.05
C PHE A 196 16.14 -10.30 -39.68
N LYS A 197 14.91 -10.83 -39.75
CA LYS A 197 14.58 -12.26 -39.66
C LYS A 197 14.19 -12.78 -41.05
N TYR A 198 15.11 -12.68 -41.99
CA TYR A 198 15.17 -13.45 -43.23
C TYR A 198 16.65 -13.68 -43.56
#